data_AF-S7WZ17-F1
#
_entry.id   AF-S7WZ17-F1
#
_cell.length_a   1.000
_cell.length_b   1.000
_cell.length_c   1.000
_cell.angle_alpha   90.00
_cell.angle_beta   90.00
_cell.angle_gamma   90.00
#
_symmetry.space_group_name_H-M   'P 1'
#
loop_
_entity.id
_entity.type
_entity.pdbx_description
1 polymer ?
#
loop_
_entity_poly.entity_id
_entity_poly.type
_entity_poly.pdbx_seq_one_letter_code
_entity_poly.pdbx_strand_id
1 'polypeptide(L)'
;MTGIYEYWSLPEKLEIKCPCCVDKANFEFARIAKITLKKDVEYFQQHADFEYERFQDSCGAYWHAAFYYPNLSIPIEQIQDLPKGYDAKVWHARYSRLSHGGVVCESCNCQQKHHLNWPNDAYYTVTYKQQVLWAFHREAALDLYHYLNENLRDHKNYRHSFFLLHIPTIFKQKKARLHVTQQLKKLLL
;
A
#
# COMPACT_ATOMS: atom_id res chain seq x y z
N MET A 1 -8.26 22.25 -8.52
CA MET A 1 -8.81 21.07 -7.83
C MET A 1 -8.32 19.81 -8.54
N THR A 2 -7.29 19.18 -8.01
CA THR A 2 -6.71 17.92 -8.54
C THR A 2 -6.60 16.95 -7.38
N GLY A 3 -7.75 16.58 -6.79
CA GLY A 3 -7.83 15.82 -5.56
C GLY A 3 -8.43 14.43 -5.74
N ILE A 4 -7.95 13.65 -6.73
CA ILE A 4 -8.40 12.25 -6.90
C ILE A 4 -7.21 11.26 -6.98
N TYR A 5 -5.98 11.77 -6.92
CA TYR A 5 -4.79 10.92 -6.91
C TYR A 5 -4.33 10.56 -5.50
N GLU A 6 -4.90 11.16 -4.44
CA GLU A 6 -4.18 11.19 -3.15
C GLU A 6 -4.41 10.00 -2.22
N TYR A 7 -5.53 9.27 -2.18
CA TYR A 7 -5.62 8.21 -1.14
C TYR A 7 -6.69 7.12 -1.31
N TRP A 8 -7.67 7.27 -2.21
CA TRP A 8 -8.95 6.57 -2.02
C TRP A 8 -9.02 5.09 -2.44
N SER A 9 -7.90 4.46 -2.82
CA SER A 9 -7.91 3.05 -3.25
C SER A 9 -6.52 2.41 -3.33
N LEU A 10 -5.65 2.61 -2.33
CA LEU A 10 -4.38 1.88 -2.29
C LEU A 10 -4.67 0.37 -2.13
N PRO A 11 -4.11 -0.50 -3.00
CA PRO A 11 -4.26 -1.95 -2.85
C PRO A 11 -3.58 -2.44 -1.57
N GLU A 12 -3.89 -3.67 -1.16
CA GLU A 12 -3.34 -4.28 0.07
C GLU A 12 -1.80 -4.35 0.09
N LYS A 13 -1.19 -4.41 -1.10
CA LYS A 13 0.25 -4.53 -1.32
C LYS A 13 0.73 -3.47 -2.30
N LEU A 14 1.90 -2.91 -2.01
CA LEU A 14 2.57 -1.89 -2.82
C LEU A 14 4.02 -2.30 -3.06
N GLU A 15 4.61 -1.84 -4.15
CA GLU A 15 6.06 -1.86 -4.35
C GLU A 15 6.61 -0.47 -4.03
N ILE A 16 7.42 -0.39 -2.98
CA ILE A 16 8.02 0.86 -2.49
C ILE A 16 9.54 0.83 -2.64
N LYS A 17 10.18 2.00 -2.51
CA LYS A 17 11.62 2.08 -2.30
C LYS A 17 11.95 1.57 -0.90
N CYS A 18 12.91 0.68 -0.82
CA CYS A 18 13.35 0.10 0.43
C CYS A 18 13.91 1.23 1.32
N PRO A 19 13.46 1.36 2.58
CA PRO A 19 14.04 2.31 3.52
C PRO A 19 15.51 2.01 3.87
N CYS A 20 15.96 0.77 3.66
CA CYS A 20 17.33 0.32 3.95
C CYS A 20 18.29 0.54 2.76
N CYS A 21 17.88 0.25 1.53
CA CYS A 21 18.78 0.27 0.35
C CYS A 21 18.25 1.03 -0.87
N VAL A 22 17.05 1.62 -0.79
CA VAL A 22 16.36 2.35 -1.87
C VAL A 22 15.90 1.49 -3.06
N ASP A 23 16.39 0.25 -3.17
CA ASP A 23 15.93 -0.73 -4.16
C ASP A 23 14.46 -1.13 -3.94
N LYS A 24 13.87 -1.88 -4.87
CA LYS A 24 12.48 -2.32 -4.79
C LYS A 24 12.23 -3.17 -3.55
N ALA A 25 11.16 -2.88 -2.83
CA ALA A 25 10.69 -3.66 -1.70
C ALA A 25 9.18 -3.85 -1.74
N ASN A 26 8.72 -4.99 -1.21
CA ASN A 26 7.31 -5.27 -1.04
C ASN A 26 6.82 -4.66 0.27
N PHE A 27 5.82 -3.80 0.19
CA PHE A 27 5.10 -3.27 1.33
C PHE A 27 3.72 -3.91 1.39
N GLU A 28 3.31 -4.34 2.58
CA GLU A 28 1.97 -4.82 2.85
C GLU A 28 1.42 -4.10 4.07
N PHE A 29 0.22 -3.53 3.93
CA PHE A 29 -0.41 -2.79 5.02
C PHE A 29 -0.62 -3.68 6.25
N ALA A 30 -0.55 -3.08 7.44
CA ALA A 30 -1.04 -3.78 8.62
C ALA A 30 -2.55 -4.06 8.51
N ARG A 31 -3.02 -5.06 9.24
CA ARG A 31 -4.44 -5.38 9.40
C ARG A 31 -4.82 -5.03 10.83
N ILE A 32 -5.98 -4.40 11.01
CA ILE A 32 -6.44 -3.93 12.31
C ILE A 32 -7.75 -4.62 12.69
N ALA A 33 -7.80 -5.17 13.90
CA ALA A 33 -8.99 -5.75 14.49
C ALA A 33 -9.36 -4.99 15.77
N LYS A 34 -10.65 -4.70 15.95
CA LYS A 34 -11.15 -4.15 17.21
C LYS A 34 -11.28 -5.29 18.24
N ILE A 35 -10.62 -5.14 19.38
CA ILE A 35 -10.77 -6.05 20.52
C ILE A 35 -12.06 -5.68 21.25
N THR A 36 -13.03 -6.59 21.25
CA THR A 36 -14.39 -6.32 21.74
C THR A 36 -14.57 -6.75 23.20
N LEU A 37 -14.00 -7.90 23.57
CA LEU A 37 -14.09 -8.44 24.92
C LEU A 37 -12.82 -8.08 25.70
N LYS A 38 -12.99 -7.51 26.89
CA LYS A 38 -11.87 -7.11 27.76
C LYS A 38 -10.94 -8.28 28.11
N LYS A 39 -11.48 -9.50 28.23
CA LYS A 39 -10.71 -10.71 28.53
C LYS A 39 -9.71 -11.09 27.43
N ASP A 40 -9.93 -10.65 26.18
CA ASP A 40 -9.07 -10.99 25.05
C ASP A 40 -7.91 -9.99 24.91
N VAL A 41 -7.96 -8.86 25.63
CA VAL A 41 -6.93 -7.80 25.55
C VAL A 41 -5.55 -8.32 25.96
N GLU A 42 -5.49 -9.12 27.03
CA GLU A 42 -4.23 -9.66 27.54
C GLU A 42 -3.54 -10.58 26.52
N TYR A 43 -4.31 -11.39 25.79
CA TYR A 43 -3.78 -12.22 24.70
C TYR A 43 -3.06 -11.38 23.65
N PHE A 44 -3.72 -10.33 23.12
CA PHE A 44 -3.13 -9.49 22.07
C PHE A 44 -1.98 -8.61 22.57
N GLN A 45 -1.90 -8.34 23.88
CA GLN A 45 -0.77 -7.63 24.47
C GLN A 45 0.49 -8.50 24.60
N GLN A 46 0.32 -9.81 24.79
CA GLN A 46 1.43 -10.74 25.06
C GLN A 46 1.88 -11.52 23.83
N HIS A 47 0.99 -11.69 22.83
CA HIS A 47 1.27 -12.50 21.66
C HIS A 47 2.24 -11.81 20.69
N ALA A 48 3.32 -12.50 20.29
CA ALA A 48 4.42 -11.92 19.53
C ALA A 48 4.04 -11.40 18.12
N ASP A 49 3.08 -12.05 17.46
CA ASP A 49 2.64 -11.68 16.11
C ASP A 49 1.69 -10.48 16.03
N PHE A 50 1.23 -9.96 17.18
CA PHE A 50 0.31 -8.84 17.24
C PHE A 50 0.94 -7.65 17.95
N GLU A 51 0.56 -6.44 17.52
CA GLU A 51 0.76 -5.24 18.32
C GLU A 51 -0.56 -4.76 18.90
N TYR A 52 -0.56 -4.40 20.17
CA TYR A 52 -1.71 -3.83 20.83
C TYR A 52 -1.60 -2.31 20.91
N GLU A 53 -2.69 -1.61 20.59
CA GLU A 53 -2.82 -0.18 20.83
C GLU A 53 -4.20 0.15 21.40
N ARG A 54 -4.27 1.22 22.19
CA ARG A 54 -5.53 1.76 22.72
C ARG A 54 -5.79 3.12 22.09
N PHE A 55 -6.91 3.22 21.38
CA PHE A 55 -7.35 4.44 20.75
C PHE A 55 -8.46 5.11 21.54
N GLN A 56 -8.55 6.43 21.40
CA GLN A 56 -9.69 7.22 21.86
C GLN A 56 -10.48 7.71 20.64
N ASP A 57 -11.80 7.57 20.68
CA ASP A 57 -12.68 8.11 19.65
C ASP A 57 -12.98 9.60 19.86
N SER A 58 -13.67 10.21 18.90
CA SER A 58 -14.05 11.63 18.94
C SER A 58 -14.98 11.99 20.11
N CYS A 59 -15.67 11.01 20.69
CA CYS A 59 -16.58 11.17 21.82
C CYS A 59 -15.86 10.95 23.16
N GLY A 60 -14.55 10.67 23.13
CA GLY A 60 -13.72 10.43 24.30
C GLY A 60 -13.75 8.99 24.82
N ALA A 61 -14.50 8.08 24.18
CA ALA A 61 -14.53 6.68 24.57
C ALA A 61 -13.29 5.94 24.02
N TYR A 62 -12.82 4.97 24.80
CA TYR A 62 -11.66 4.18 24.42
C TYR A 62 -12.06 2.87 23.74
N TRP A 63 -11.24 2.45 22.78
CA TRP A 63 -11.32 1.12 22.21
C TRP A 63 -9.93 0.50 22.05
N HIS A 64 -9.92 -0.82 22.07
CA HIS A 64 -8.72 -1.64 22.02
C HIS A 64 -8.52 -2.16 20.60
N ALA A 65 -7.31 -2.06 20.07
CA ALA A 65 -6.95 -2.53 18.74
C ALA A 65 -5.84 -3.56 18.83
N ALA A 66 -5.90 -4.54 17.93
CA ALA A 66 -4.78 -5.39 17.61
C ALA A 66 -4.38 -5.16 16.15
N PHE A 67 -3.08 -5.03 15.91
CA PHE A 67 -2.47 -4.94 14.59
C PHE A 67 -1.75 -6.22 14.26
N TYR A 68 -1.92 -6.68 13.04
CA TYR A 68 -1.26 -7.85 12.46
C TYR A 68 -0.53 -7.44 11.20
N TYR A 69 0.70 -7.93 11.00
CA TYR A 69 1.57 -7.56 9.88
C TYR A 69 1.78 -8.79 8.99
N PRO A 70 0.99 -9.01 7.93
CA PRO A 70 0.94 -10.29 7.22
C PRO A 70 2.27 -10.76 6.62
N ASN A 71 3.19 -9.83 6.32
CA ASN A 71 4.49 -10.11 5.73
C ASN A 71 5.64 -10.14 6.75
N LEU A 72 5.37 -9.90 8.04
CA LEU A 72 6.35 -9.94 9.13
C LEU A 72 6.00 -10.95 10.23
N SER A 73 4.75 -11.42 10.26
CA SER A 73 4.21 -12.38 11.23
C SER A 73 3.97 -13.74 10.58
N ILE A 74 3.76 -14.79 11.39
CA ILE A 74 3.29 -16.07 10.85
C ILE A 74 1.86 -15.94 10.31
N PRO A 75 1.46 -16.74 9.30
CA PRO A 75 0.11 -16.69 8.75
C PRO A 75 -0.96 -16.83 9.84
N ILE A 76 -2.02 -16.02 9.77
CA ILE A 76 -3.09 -15.98 10.78
C ILE A 76 -3.71 -17.36 11.03
N GLU A 77 -3.79 -18.21 9.99
CA GLU A 77 -4.33 -19.57 10.08
C GLU A 77 -3.43 -20.53 10.88
N GLN A 78 -2.16 -20.19 11.07
CA GLN A 78 -1.18 -20.96 11.82
C GLN A 78 -1.03 -20.49 13.27
N ILE A 79 -1.62 -19.34 13.63
CA ILE A 79 -1.60 -18.82 14.99
C ILE A 79 -2.51 -19.68 15.87
N GLN A 80 -1.93 -20.23 16.93
CA GLN A 80 -2.65 -21.05 17.90
C GLN A 80 -3.37 -20.19 18.93
N ASP A 81 -4.43 -20.74 19.53
CA ASP A 81 -5.16 -20.14 20.65
C ASP A 81 -5.74 -18.74 20.38
N LEU A 82 -5.99 -18.41 19.11
CA LEU A 82 -6.68 -17.18 18.71
C LEU A 82 -8.05 -17.09 19.43
N PRO A 83 -8.35 -15.96 20.11
CA PRO A 83 -9.62 -15.80 20.79
C PRO A 83 -10.81 -15.99 19.85
N LYS A 84 -11.89 -16.59 20.39
CA LYS A 84 -13.08 -16.91 19.60
C LYS A 84 -13.65 -15.66 18.95
N GLY A 85 -13.77 -15.68 17.63
CA GLY A 85 -14.29 -14.56 16.84
C GLY A 85 -13.24 -13.75 16.08
N TYR A 86 -11.95 -14.06 16.22
CA TYR A 86 -10.83 -13.43 15.51
C TYR A 86 -10.25 -14.32 14.41
N ASP A 87 -11.11 -14.92 13.58
CA ASP A 87 -10.67 -15.74 12.44
C ASP A 87 -10.03 -14.89 11.32
N ALA A 88 -9.46 -15.55 10.30
CA ALA A 88 -8.77 -14.90 9.18
C ALA A 88 -9.60 -13.79 8.50
N LYS A 89 -10.94 -13.86 8.54
CA LYS A 89 -11.82 -12.88 7.90
C LYS A 89 -11.77 -11.52 8.59
N VAL A 90 -11.58 -11.50 9.91
CA VAL A 90 -11.46 -10.23 10.68
C VAL A 90 -10.24 -9.43 10.24
N TRP A 91 -9.19 -10.12 9.83
CA TRP A 91 -7.92 -9.53 9.40
C TRP A 91 -7.88 -9.25 7.90
N HIS A 92 -8.94 -9.53 7.16
CA HIS A 92 -9.00 -9.26 5.73
C HIS A 92 -9.43 -7.81 5.47
N ALA A 93 -8.60 -7.02 4.79
CA ALA A 93 -8.94 -5.66 4.39
C ALA A 93 -8.58 -5.43 2.91
N ARG A 94 -9.60 -5.33 2.03
CA ARG A 94 -9.41 -5.10 0.58
C ARG A 94 -8.66 -3.80 0.26
N TYR A 95 -8.84 -2.80 1.12
CA TYR A 95 -8.20 -1.51 1.02
C TYR A 95 -7.81 -1.10 2.43
N SER A 96 -6.62 -0.52 2.58
CA SER A 96 -6.17 -0.02 3.87
C SER A 96 -6.36 1.49 3.96
N ARG A 97 -6.81 1.95 5.14
CA ARG A 97 -6.76 3.36 5.54
C ARG A 97 -5.59 3.66 6.46
N LEU A 98 -4.82 2.62 6.81
CA LEU A 98 -3.65 2.77 7.66
C LEU A 98 -2.51 3.37 6.84
N SER A 99 -1.63 4.07 7.52
CA SER A 99 -0.36 4.56 6.97
C SER A 99 0.83 3.74 7.46
N HIS A 100 0.63 2.56 8.04
CA HIS A 100 1.72 1.69 8.48
C HIS A 100 1.49 0.24 8.02
N GLY A 101 2.59 -0.49 7.91
CA GLY A 101 2.63 -1.87 7.44
C GLY A 101 4.03 -2.46 7.57
N GLY A 102 4.24 -3.63 6.98
CA GLY A 102 5.55 -4.27 6.93
C GLY A 102 6.23 -4.08 5.58
N VAL A 103 7.55 -3.99 5.59
CA VAL A 103 8.40 -3.95 4.40
C VAL A 103 9.28 -5.18 4.39
N VAL A 104 9.32 -5.86 3.25
CA VAL A 104 10.25 -6.96 2.96
C VAL A 104 10.99 -6.64 1.67
N CYS A 105 12.31 -6.51 1.76
CA CYS A 105 13.18 -6.26 0.62
C CYS A 105 14.05 -7.47 0.32
N GLU A 106 13.97 -7.99 -0.90
CA GLU A 106 14.77 -9.13 -1.35
C GLU A 106 16.22 -8.74 -1.66
N SER A 107 16.48 -7.49 -2.04
CA SER A 107 17.83 -7.03 -2.40
C SER A 107 18.77 -6.91 -1.21
N CYS A 108 18.26 -6.49 -0.05
CA CYS A 108 19.08 -6.32 1.17
C CYS A 108 18.61 -7.15 2.37
N ASN A 109 17.59 -8.00 2.20
CA ASN A 109 16.96 -8.80 3.26
C ASN A 109 16.39 -7.97 4.44
N CYS A 110 16.16 -6.67 4.24
CA CYS A 110 15.54 -5.80 5.24
C CYS A 110 14.08 -6.20 5.44
N GLN A 111 13.73 -6.53 6.68
CA GLN A 111 12.38 -6.86 7.13
C GLN A 111 12.05 -6.00 8.35
N GLN A 112 11.14 -5.04 8.19
CA GLN A 112 10.78 -4.14 9.28
C GLN A 112 9.40 -3.51 9.10
N LYS A 113 8.85 -3.01 10.21
CA LYS A 113 7.65 -2.16 10.19
C LYS A 113 8.02 -0.81 9.58
N HIS A 114 7.09 -0.21 8.84
CA HIS A 114 7.30 1.04 8.13
C HIS A 114 6.05 1.90 8.13
N HIS A 115 6.24 3.20 8.31
CA HIS A 115 5.19 4.19 8.12
C HIS A 115 5.25 4.70 6.68
N LEU A 116 4.22 4.38 5.90
CA LEU A 116 4.09 4.72 4.50
C LEU A 116 3.96 6.24 4.30
N ASN A 117 4.95 6.82 3.63
CA ASN A 117 4.92 8.19 3.14
C ASN A 117 4.56 8.19 1.65
N TRP A 118 3.29 7.95 1.34
CA TRP A 118 2.81 7.94 -0.04
C TRP A 118 2.59 9.37 -0.55
N PRO A 119 3.02 9.72 -1.78
CA PRO A 119 3.64 8.86 -2.81
C PRO A 119 5.17 8.88 -2.85
N ASN A 120 5.84 9.49 -1.87
CA ASN A 120 7.31 9.63 -1.87
C ASN A 120 8.02 8.27 -1.82
N ASP A 121 7.40 7.30 -1.15
CA ASP A 121 7.90 5.93 -1.03
C ASP A 121 7.68 5.09 -2.30
N ALA A 122 6.87 5.53 -3.27
CA ALA A 122 6.57 4.73 -4.45
C ALA A 122 7.84 4.36 -5.23
N TYR A 123 8.00 3.08 -5.57
CA TYR A 123 9.14 2.61 -6.37
C TYR A 123 9.04 3.09 -7.82
N TYR A 124 7.90 2.83 -8.47
CA TYR A 124 7.64 3.31 -9.83
C TYR A 124 7.21 4.77 -9.77
N THR A 125 8.18 5.67 -9.83
CA THR A 125 7.94 7.11 -9.77
C THR A 125 8.72 7.84 -10.85
N VAL A 126 8.08 8.85 -11.44
CA VAL A 126 8.61 9.66 -12.54
C VAL A 126 8.26 11.11 -12.28
N THR A 127 9.25 11.99 -12.40
CA THR A 127 9.05 13.43 -12.20
C THR A 127 9.04 14.16 -13.54
N TYR A 128 8.07 15.04 -13.75
CA TYR A 128 8.00 15.94 -14.90
C TYR A 128 7.47 17.31 -14.48
N LYS A 129 8.23 18.37 -14.75
CA LYS A 129 7.89 19.76 -14.36
C LYS A 129 7.45 19.87 -12.89
N GLN A 130 8.26 19.33 -11.99
CA GLN A 130 8.03 19.31 -10.53
C GLN A 130 6.78 18.52 -10.07
N GLN A 131 6.08 17.84 -10.97
CA GLN A 131 4.99 16.94 -10.61
C GLN A 131 5.47 15.49 -10.66
N VAL A 132 4.98 14.69 -9.71
CA VAL A 132 5.32 13.28 -9.58
C VAL A 132 4.17 12.43 -10.10
N LEU A 133 4.50 11.48 -10.97
CA LEU A 133 3.62 10.41 -11.43
C LEU A 133 4.12 9.11 -10.85
N TRP A 134 3.24 8.29 -10.29
CA TRP A 134 3.61 7.04 -9.66
C TRP A 134 2.70 5.88 -10.06
N ALA A 135 3.09 4.65 -9.72
CA ALA A 135 2.23 3.46 -9.81
C ALA A 135 2.42 2.57 -8.58
N PHE A 136 1.38 1.80 -8.23
CA PHE A 136 1.34 0.98 -7.01
C PHE A 136 2.34 -0.17 -7.01
N HIS A 137 2.45 -0.85 -8.15
CA HIS A 137 3.26 -2.05 -8.38
C HIS A 137 3.51 -2.18 -9.89
N ARG A 138 4.34 -3.14 -10.27
CA ARG A 138 4.80 -3.35 -11.65
C ARG A 138 3.69 -3.39 -12.69
N GLU A 139 2.61 -4.12 -12.44
CA GLU A 139 1.50 -4.27 -13.37
C GLU A 139 0.75 -2.96 -13.59
N ALA A 140 0.54 -2.17 -12.53
CA ALA A 140 -0.03 -0.84 -12.66
C ALA A 140 0.90 0.11 -13.42
N ALA A 141 2.22 -0.03 -13.24
CA ALA A 141 3.22 0.73 -13.99
C ALA A 141 3.27 0.34 -15.48
N LEU A 142 3.07 -0.94 -15.80
CA LEU A 142 2.93 -1.42 -17.18
C LEU A 142 1.67 -0.87 -17.85
N ASP A 143 0.52 -0.96 -17.19
CA ASP A 143 -0.74 -0.37 -17.68
C ASP A 143 -0.57 1.13 -17.92
N LEU A 144 0.09 1.84 -17.00
CA LEU A 144 0.40 3.26 -17.14
C LEU A 144 1.29 3.54 -18.35
N TYR A 145 2.35 2.75 -18.55
CA TYR A 145 3.25 2.87 -19.70
C TYR A 145 2.51 2.68 -21.03
N HIS A 146 1.72 1.62 -21.15
CA HIS A 146 0.97 1.32 -22.37
C HIS A 146 -0.09 2.40 -22.65
N TYR A 147 -0.84 2.78 -21.62
CA TYR A 147 -1.86 3.84 -21.71
C TYR A 147 -1.28 5.17 -22.22
N LEU A 148 -0.11 5.59 -21.72
CA LEU A 148 0.53 6.83 -22.15
C LEU A 148 1.15 6.73 -23.55
N ASN A 149 1.45 5.53 -24.03
CA ASN A 149 2.02 5.29 -25.35
C ASN A 149 0.94 5.25 -26.45
N GLU A 150 -0.28 4.83 -26.12
CA GLU A 150 -1.40 4.76 -27.05
C GLU A 150 -1.93 6.13 -27.50
N ASN A 151 -2.55 6.16 -28.69
CA ASN A 151 -3.15 7.36 -29.25
C ASN A 151 -4.61 7.57 -28.80
N LEU A 152 -5.42 6.50 -28.82
CA LEU A 152 -6.85 6.53 -28.49
C LEU A 152 -7.12 6.59 -26.98
N ARG A 153 -6.23 6.04 -26.15
CA ARG A 153 -6.21 6.19 -24.68
C ARG A 153 -7.54 5.83 -24.01
N ASP A 154 -8.11 4.69 -24.39
CA ASP A 154 -9.27 4.16 -23.68
C ASP A 154 -8.82 3.40 -22.44
N HIS A 155 -8.91 4.06 -21.29
CA HIS A 155 -8.57 3.49 -19.98
C HIS A 155 -9.35 2.20 -19.68
N LYS A 156 -10.53 1.97 -20.28
CA LYS A 156 -11.37 0.79 -20.02
C LYS A 156 -10.73 -0.52 -20.48
N ASN A 157 -9.75 -0.47 -21.37
CA ASN A 157 -9.05 -1.65 -21.88
C ASN A 157 -8.01 -2.21 -20.89
N TYR A 158 -7.80 -1.54 -19.76
CA TYR A 158 -6.76 -1.86 -18.79
C TYR A 158 -7.33 -2.36 -17.47
N ARG A 159 -6.57 -3.24 -16.80
CA ARG A 159 -6.94 -3.77 -15.48
C ARG A 159 -7.07 -2.65 -14.45
N HIS A 160 -6.17 -1.67 -14.51
CA HIS A 160 -6.16 -0.52 -13.61
C HIS A 160 -6.89 0.70 -14.19
N SER A 161 -7.99 0.48 -14.93
CA SER A 161 -8.76 1.53 -15.62
C SER A 161 -9.11 2.72 -14.73
N PHE A 162 -9.57 2.47 -13.50
CA PHE A 162 -9.92 3.52 -12.53
C PHE A 162 -8.72 4.37 -12.13
N PHE A 163 -7.55 3.75 -11.92
CA PHE A 163 -6.30 4.46 -11.65
C PHE A 163 -5.87 5.32 -12.85
N LEU A 164 -5.98 4.80 -14.08
CA LEU A 164 -5.62 5.52 -15.30
C LEU A 164 -6.54 6.73 -15.58
N LEU A 165 -7.81 6.65 -15.17
CA LEU A 165 -8.77 7.75 -15.31
C LEU A 165 -8.26 9.03 -14.63
N HIS A 166 -7.64 8.89 -13.46
CA HIS A 166 -7.23 10.00 -12.60
C HIS A 166 -5.82 10.53 -12.86
N ILE A 167 -5.14 10.04 -13.90
CA ILE A 167 -3.82 10.56 -14.28
C ILE A 167 -3.93 12.07 -14.61
N PRO A 168 -3.09 12.93 -14.00
CA PRO A 168 -3.11 14.36 -14.27
C PRO A 168 -2.87 14.68 -15.75
N THR A 169 -3.59 15.68 -16.26
CA THR A 169 -3.58 16.05 -17.69
C THR A 169 -2.21 16.48 -18.20
N ILE A 170 -1.34 17.01 -17.34
CA ILE A 170 0.03 17.40 -17.70
C ILE A 170 0.84 16.20 -18.24
N PHE A 171 0.67 15.02 -17.67
CA PHE A 171 1.38 13.80 -18.08
C PHE A 171 0.81 13.21 -19.38
N LYS A 172 -0.42 13.57 -19.74
CA LYS A 172 -1.09 13.15 -20.98
C LYS A 172 -0.65 13.96 -22.21
N GLN A 173 0.08 15.06 -22.03
CA GLN A 173 0.59 15.91 -23.12
C GLN A 173 1.69 15.20 -23.92
N LYS A 174 1.76 15.45 -25.24
CA LYS A 174 2.70 14.77 -26.16
C LYS A 174 4.17 14.82 -25.71
N LYS A 175 4.65 15.99 -25.27
CA LYS A 175 6.03 16.17 -24.78
C LYS A 175 6.28 15.44 -23.46
N ALA A 176 5.32 15.51 -22.54
CA ALA A 176 5.40 14.84 -21.24
C ALA A 176 5.42 13.32 -21.42
N ARG A 177 4.55 12.79 -22.28
CA ARG A 177 4.47 11.35 -22.59
C ARG A 177 5.82 10.76 -22.97
N LEU A 178 6.50 11.37 -23.94
CA LEU A 178 7.77 10.83 -24.44
C LEU A 178 8.83 10.76 -23.34
N HIS A 179 8.91 11.80 -22.49
CA HIS A 179 9.80 11.80 -21.33
C HIS A 179 9.39 10.73 -20.30
N VAL A 180 8.10 10.68 -19.96
CA VAL A 180 7.56 9.80 -18.92
C VAL A 180 7.67 8.33 -19.31
N THR A 181 7.30 7.96 -20.53
CA THR A 181 7.35 6.56 -20.98
C THR A 181 8.79 6.05 -21.08
N GLN A 182 9.75 6.90 -21.47
CA GLN A 182 11.17 6.54 -21.45
C GLN A 182 11.68 6.25 -20.03
N GLN A 183 11.28 7.06 -19.04
CA GLN A 183 11.67 6.82 -17.65
C GLN A 183 10.96 5.60 -17.05
N LEU A 184 9.65 5.44 -17.28
CA LEU A 184 8.91 4.25 -16.85
C LEU A 184 9.52 2.96 -17.44
N LYS A 185 9.90 2.97 -18.72
CA LYS A 185 10.53 1.82 -19.35
C LYS A 185 11.82 1.40 -18.62
N LYS A 186 12.63 2.35 -18.15
CA LYS A 186 13.85 2.03 -17.38
C LYS A 186 13.55 1.38 -16.03
N LEU A 187 12.47 1.78 -15.36
CA LEU A 187 12.05 1.20 -14.09
C LEU A 187 11.40 -0.19 -14.25
N LEU A 188 10.92 -0.48 -15.46
CA LEU A 188 10.27 -1.74 -15.82
C LEU A 188 11.24 -2.78 -16.41
N LEU A 189 12.46 -2.41 -16.77
CA LEU A 189 13.50 -3.34 -17.23
C LEU A 189 14.23 -3.95 -16.03
#